data_AF-A0AA35M334-F1
#
_entry.id   AF-A0AA35M334-F1
#
_cell.length_a   1.000
_cell.length_b   1.000
_cell.length_c   1.000
_cell.angle_alpha   90.00
_cell.angle_beta   90.00
_cell.angle_gamma   90.00
#
_symmetry.space_group_name_H-M   'P 1'
#
loop_
_entity.id
_entity.type
_entity.pdbx_description
1 polymer ?
#
loop_
_entity_poly.entity_id
_entity_poly.type
_entity_poly.pdbx_seq_one_letter_code
_entity_poly.pdbx_strand_id
1 'polypeptide(L)'
;MPFPFTLLCDLLNRLERNHKPSSVDRTQEIHARTVVSWFNKHNEVIPRRGSGAIAFLSCLFPERRPDRVFSLPTKQLEKMIERAQCLGSSRMSDLQRWKAHDGPDFASCVERVMIITDCEPRLGPNVTLDEIDEILDQIAASSPFSSVALKERVKQKYGQPIRRDNLLLGLFRRLRSSEAKWMIRMLSKNYTQSMLLSTS
;
A
#
# COMPACT_ATOMS: atom_id res chain seq x y z
N MET A 1 18.99 8.52 -3.88
CA MET A 1 17.70 8.75 -4.58
C MET A 1 16.64 7.95 -3.85
N PRO A 2 15.45 8.53 -3.61
CA PRO A 2 14.37 7.83 -2.92
C PRO A 2 13.81 6.70 -3.81
N PHE A 3 13.47 5.56 -3.20
CA PHE A 3 13.03 4.37 -3.95
C PHE A 3 11.59 4.56 -4.44
N PRO A 4 11.28 4.40 -5.74
CA PRO A 4 9.92 4.59 -6.27
C PRO A 4 8.93 3.53 -5.76
N PHE A 5 7.74 3.96 -5.35
CA PHE A 5 6.69 3.04 -4.88
C PHE A 5 6.19 2.10 -6.00
N THR A 6 6.15 2.60 -7.23
CA THR A 6 5.80 1.83 -8.44
C THR A 6 6.61 0.55 -8.59
N LEU A 7 7.91 0.56 -8.25
CA LEU A 7 8.78 -0.62 -8.38
C LEU A 7 8.39 -1.70 -7.36
N LEU A 8 8.09 -1.32 -6.12
CA LEU A 8 7.60 -2.27 -5.11
C LEU A 8 6.25 -2.85 -5.54
N CYS A 9 5.35 -2.01 -6.07
CA CYS A 9 4.06 -2.46 -6.59
C CYS A 9 4.22 -3.43 -7.78
N ASP A 10 5.21 -3.24 -8.65
CA ASP A 10 5.54 -4.18 -9.74
C ASP A 10 5.91 -5.56 -9.19
N LEU A 11 6.76 -5.64 -8.16
CA LEU A 11 7.08 -6.90 -7.51
C LEU A 11 5.81 -7.57 -6.95
N LEU A 12 5.03 -6.83 -6.17
CA LEU A 12 3.84 -7.37 -5.51
C LEU A 12 2.79 -7.85 -6.52
N ASN A 13 2.59 -7.11 -7.62
CA ASN A 13 1.72 -7.54 -8.72
C ASN A 13 2.22 -8.81 -9.41
N ARG A 14 3.53 -8.97 -9.63
CA ARG A 14 4.07 -10.20 -10.23
C ARG A 14 3.83 -11.40 -9.34
N LEU A 15 4.03 -11.25 -8.04
CA LEU A 15 3.81 -12.32 -7.08
C LEU A 15 2.31 -12.68 -7.00
N GLU A 16 1.42 -11.70 -6.95
CA GLU A 16 -0.04 -11.93 -7.00
C GLU A 16 -0.46 -12.67 -8.29
N ARG A 17 0.08 -12.29 -9.46
CA ARG A 17 -0.24 -12.98 -10.74
C ARG A 17 0.29 -14.41 -10.81
N ASN A 18 1.42 -14.67 -10.15
CA ASN A 18 2.03 -15.99 -10.10
C ASN A 18 1.34 -16.91 -9.10
N HIS A 19 0.54 -16.35 -8.19
CA HIS A 19 -0.27 -17.10 -7.26
C HIS A 19 -1.37 -17.84 -8.03
N LYS A 20 -1.17 -19.15 -8.23
CA LYS A 20 -2.16 -20.06 -8.79
C LYS A 20 -2.49 -21.13 -7.74
N PRO A 21 -3.74 -21.60 -7.66
CA PRO A 21 -4.16 -22.69 -6.77
C PRO A 21 -3.60 -24.07 -7.20
N SER A 22 -2.44 -24.10 -7.88
CA SER A 22 -1.73 -25.32 -8.24
C SER A 22 -0.96 -25.89 -7.05
N SER A 23 -0.15 -26.94 -7.27
CA SER A 23 0.76 -27.52 -6.27
C SER A 23 1.57 -26.42 -5.58
N VAL A 24 1.51 -26.40 -4.25
CA VAL A 24 2.13 -25.40 -3.36
C VAL A 24 3.62 -25.25 -3.67
N ASP A 25 4.33 -26.35 -3.90
CA ASP A 25 5.77 -26.37 -4.16
C ASP A 25 6.14 -25.59 -5.43
N ARG A 26 5.37 -25.78 -6.51
CA ARG A 26 5.61 -25.08 -7.78
C ARG A 26 5.34 -23.58 -7.67
N THR A 27 4.29 -23.19 -6.94
CA THR A 27 3.98 -21.77 -6.70
C THR A 27 5.10 -21.11 -5.88
N GLN A 28 5.61 -21.79 -4.85
CA GLN A 28 6.71 -21.28 -4.02
C GLN A 28 8.01 -21.11 -4.82
N GLU A 29 8.35 -22.07 -5.68
CA GLU A 29 9.53 -21.99 -6.55
C GLU A 29 9.43 -20.79 -7.53
N ILE A 30 8.26 -20.58 -8.14
CA ILE A 30 8.02 -19.43 -9.03
C ILE A 30 8.13 -18.11 -8.26
N HIS A 31 7.57 -18.04 -7.04
CA HIS A 31 7.69 -16.87 -6.19
C HIS A 31 9.16 -16.58 -5.86
N ALA A 32 9.91 -17.59 -5.42
CA ALA A 32 11.34 -17.44 -5.09
C ALA A 32 12.14 -16.92 -6.29
N ARG A 33 11.94 -17.50 -7.48
CA ARG A 33 12.58 -17.03 -8.72
C ARG A 33 12.20 -15.60 -9.07
N THR A 34 10.91 -15.24 -8.91
CA THR A 34 10.41 -13.89 -9.16
C THR A 34 11.07 -12.87 -8.24
N VAL A 35 11.13 -13.18 -6.94
CA VAL A 35 11.81 -12.34 -5.94
C VAL A 35 13.28 -12.17 -6.30
N VAL A 36 14.03 -13.26 -6.48
CA VAL A 36 15.47 -13.20 -6.77
C VAL A 36 15.76 -12.41 -8.04
N SER A 37 15.04 -12.70 -9.14
CA SER A 37 15.21 -11.98 -10.40
C SER A 37 14.92 -10.49 -10.25
N TRP A 38 13.87 -10.11 -9.53
CA TRP A 38 13.51 -8.72 -9.31
C TRP A 38 14.55 -7.99 -8.44
N PHE A 39 15.02 -8.60 -7.34
CA PHE A 39 16.05 -8.01 -6.48
C PHE A 39 17.38 -7.83 -7.22
N ASN A 40 17.78 -8.80 -8.05
CA ASN A 40 18.97 -8.68 -8.89
C ASN A 40 18.83 -7.53 -9.90
N LYS A 41 17.68 -7.43 -10.56
CA LYS A 41 17.40 -6.36 -11.54
C LYS A 41 17.45 -4.96 -10.91
N HIS A 42 16.96 -4.81 -9.68
CA HIS A 42 16.86 -3.52 -8.99
C HIS A 42 17.96 -3.30 -7.94
N ASN A 43 19.01 -4.13 -7.93
CA ASN A 43 20.02 -4.15 -6.89
C ASN A 43 20.68 -2.79 -6.62
N GLU A 44 20.96 -2.03 -7.69
CA GLU A 44 21.64 -0.72 -7.62
C GLU A 44 20.79 0.37 -6.98
N VAL A 45 19.46 0.28 -7.13
CA VAL A 45 18.52 1.31 -6.65
C VAL A 45 17.93 0.99 -5.28
N ILE A 46 18.00 -0.28 -4.84
CA ILE A 46 17.48 -0.70 -3.53
C ILE A 46 18.33 -0.07 -2.41
N PRO A 47 17.71 0.70 -1.49
CA PRO A 47 18.43 1.33 -0.40
C PRO A 47 18.95 0.28 0.59
N ARG A 48 20.23 0.37 0.94
CA ARG A 48 20.91 -0.59 1.83
C ARG A 48 21.16 -0.07 3.25
N ARG A 49 21.09 1.24 3.45
CA ARG A 49 21.40 1.90 4.72
C ARG A 49 20.48 3.10 4.94
N GLY A 50 20.41 3.56 6.19
CA GLY A 50 19.69 4.78 6.57
C GLY A 50 18.17 4.66 6.51
N SER A 51 17.49 5.81 6.48
CA SER A 51 16.03 5.90 6.50
C SER A 51 15.38 5.22 5.29
N GLY A 52 15.98 5.31 4.11
CA GLY A 52 15.44 4.67 2.90
C GLY A 52 15.38 3.15 3.00
N ALA A 53 16.35 2.51 3.66
CA ALA A 53 16.32 1.06 3.89
C ALA A 53 15.22 0.67 4.88
N ILE A 54 15.01 1.49 5.91
CA ILE A 54 13.92 1.30 6.87
C ILE A 54 12.57 1.45 6.17
N ALA A 55 12.40 2.49 5.36
CA ALA A 55 11.19 2.72 4.57
C ALA A 55 10.90 1.56 3.62
N PHE A 56 11.93 1.08 2.91
CA PHE A 56 11.83 -0.07 2.02
C PHE A 56 11.35 -1.33 2.76
N LEU A 57 12.00 -1.70 3.86
CA LEU A 57 11.63 -2.89 4.64
C LEU A 57 10.26 -2.76 5.30
N SER A 58 9.92 -1.56 5.78
CA SER A 58 8.63 -1.29 6.42
C SER A 58 7.46 -1.36 5.43
N CYS A 59 7.69 -0.95 4.18
CA CYS A 59 6.72 -1.10 3.10
C CYS A 59 6.66 -2.54 2.58
N LEU A 60 7.78 -3.28 2.55
CA LEU A 60 7.82 -4.67 2.11
C LEU A 60 7.20 -5.64 3.13
N PHE A 61 7.29 -5.30 4.43
CA PHE A 61 6.77 -6.12 5.54
C PHE A 61 5.94 -5.27 6.52
N PRO A 62 4.77 -4.74 6.10
CA PRO A 62 3.95 -3.85 6.93
C PRO A 62 3.46 -4.51 8.24
N GLU A 63 3.32 -5.84 8.25
CA GLU A 63 2.99 -6.65 9.43
C GLU A 63 4.09 -6.63 10.49
N ARG A 64 5.35 -6.40 10.11
CA ARG A 64 6.50 -6.30 11.02
C ARG A 64 6.67 -4.92 11.67
N ARG A 65 5.70 -4.02 11.49
CA ARG A 65 5.64 -2.71 12.14
C ARG A 65 4.52 -2.64 13.19
N PRO A 66 4.55 -3.44 14.28
CA PRO A 66 3.49 -3.45 15.29
C PRO A 66 3.35 -2.10 16.00
N ASP A 67 4.39 -1.26 15.96
CA ASP A 67 4.40 0.10 16.47
C ASP A 67 3.36 1.02 15.79
N ARG A 68 2.95 0.70 14.56
CA ARG A 68 1.96 1.45 13.77
C ARG A 68 0.57 0.84 13.87
N VAL A 69 -0.38 1.51 14.52
CA VAL A 69 -1.81 1.11 14.48
C VAL A 69 -2.59 2.19 13.74
N PHE A 70 -3.24 1.85 12.63
CA PHE A 70 -3.93 2.85 11.82
C PHE A 70 -5.37 3.12 12.28
N SER A 71 -6.06 2.12 12.84
CA SER A 71 -7.47 2.21 13.27
C SER A 71 -8.37 2.88 12.21
N LEU A 72 -8.17 2.53 10.93
CA LEU A 72 -8.90 3.09 9.80
C LEU A 72 -9.99 2.11 9.32
N PRO A 73 -11.28 2.43 9.49
CA PRO A 73 -12.36 1.61 8.96
C PRO A 73 -12.37 1.63 7.43
N THR A 74 -12.70 0.50 6.80
CA THR A 74 -12.88 0.41 5.33
C THR A 74 -13.87 1.44 4.80
N LYS A 75 -14.94 1.75 5.55
CA LYS A 75 -15.91 2.80 5.20
C LYS A 75 -15.27 4.20 5.10
N GLN A 76 -14.25 4.50 5.91
CA GLN A 76 -13.54 5.77 5.83
C GLN A 76 -12.64 5.80 4.59
N LEU A 77 -11.93 4.70 4.30
CA LEU A 77 -11.13 4.57 3.08
C LEU A 77 -11.98 4.67 1.82
N GLU A 78 -13.16 4.04 1.80
CA GLU A 78 -14.14 4.13 0.70
C GLU A 78 -14.49 5.60 0.39
N LYS A 79 -14.83 6.40 1.42
CA LYS A 79 -15.09 7.85 1.26
C LYS A 79 -13.87 8.65 0.81
N MET A 80 -12.66 8.25 1.21
CA MET A 80 -11.43 8.90 0.76
C MET A 80 -11.18 8.63 -0.72
N ILE A 81 -11.37 7.39 -1.18
CA ILE A 81 -11.23 7.03 -2.60
C ILE A 81 -12.29 7.73 -3.44
N GLU A 82 -13.55 7.74 -3.00
CA GLU A 82 -14.64 8.48 -3.64
C GLU A 82 -14.26 9.95 -3.88
N ARG A 83 -13.76 10.63 -2.85
CA ARG A 83 -13.34 12.03 -2.91
C ARG A 83 -12.04 12.26 -3.68
N ALA A 84 -11.09 11.34 -3.60
CA ALA A 84 -9.80 11.44 -4.28
C ALA A 84 -9.96 11.30 -5.80
N GLN A 85 -10.85 10.40 -6.23
CA GLN A 85 -11.02 9.99 -7.61
C GLN A 85 -12.30 10.54 -8.26
N CYS A 86 -13.01 11.43 -7.55
CA CYS A 86 -14.26 12.06 -7.99
C CYS A 86 -15.26 11.02 -8.54
N LEU A 87 -15.50 9.95 -7.78
CA LEU A 87 -16.33 8.84 -8.25
C LEU A 87 -17.80 9.26 -8.31
N GLY A 88 -18.40 9.21 -9.49
CA GLY A 88 -19.85 9.30 -9.66
C GLY A 88 -20.56 8.01 -9.23
N SER A 89 -21.89 8.06 -9.14
CA SER A 89 -22.73 6.98 -8.58
C SER A 89 -22.44 5.59 -9.16
N SER A 90 -22.25 5.49 -10.49
CA SER A 90 -21.96 4.21 -11.16
C SER A 90 -20.63 3.60 -10.71
N ARG A 91 -19.54 4.39 -10.73
CA ARG A 91 -18.22 3.94 -10.25
C ARG A 91 -18.22 3.69 -8.75
N MET A 92 -19.07 4.39 -8.00
CA MET A 92 -19.27 4.14 -6.58
C MET A 92 -19.94 2.79 -6.32
N SER A 93 -20.96 2.42 -7.09
CA SER A 93 -21.56 1.08 -7.03
C SER A 93 -20.56 -0.01 -7.37
N ASP A 94 -19.70 0.22 -8.37
CA ASP A 94 -18.63 -0.72 -8.71
C ASP A 94 -17.59 -0.86 -7.60
N LEU A 95 -17.21 0.24 -6.95
CA LEU A 95 -16.35 0.19 -5.77
C LEU A 95 -17.02 -0.66 -4.68
N GLN A 96 -18.30 -0.44 -4.39
CA GLN A 96 -19.03 -1.11 -3.31
C GLN A 96 -19.33 -2.59 -3.51
N ARG A 97 -18.93 -3.18 -4.65
CA ARG A 97 -19.02 -4.64 -4.88
C ARG A 97 -18.29 -5.45 -3.82
N TRP A 98 -17.30 -4.88 -3.12
CA TRP A 98 -16.61 -5.54 -2.01
C TRP A 98 -17.54 -5.91 -0.83
N LYS A 99 -18.73 -5.28 -0.75
CA LYS A 99 -19.72 -5.54 0.31
C LYS A 99 -20.57 -6.78 0.01
N ALA A 100 -20.53 -7.30 -1.22
CA ALA A 100 -21.22 -8.53 -1.57
C ALA A 100 -20.55 -9.74 -0.89
N HIS A 101 -21.34 -10.78 -0.59
CA HIS A 101 -20.86 -12.00 0.08
C HIS A 101 -19.67 -12.65 -0.67
N ASP A 102 -19.79 -12.75 -2.00
CA ASP A 102 -18.74 -13.29 -2.89
C ASP A 102 -18.05 -12.17 -3.68
N GLY A 103 -18.04 -10.96 -3.13
CA GLY A 103 -17.39 -9.81 -3.73
C GLY A 103 -15.86 -9.91 -3.69
N PRO A 104 -15.14 -9.26 -4.64
CA PRO A 104 -13.71 -9.11 -4.52
C PRO A 104 -13.34 -8.25 -3.29
N ASP A 105 -12.12 -8.37 -2.79
CA ASP A 105 -11.68 -7.54 -1.67
C ASP A 105 -11.68 -6.04 -2.00
N PHE A 106 -11.74 -5.19 -0.97
CA PHE A 106 -11.81 -3.74 -1.13
C PHE A 106 -10.67 -3.17 -1.98
N ALA A 107 -9.43 -3.65 -1.80
CA ALA A 107 -8.29 -3.14 -2.56
C ALA A 107 -8.40 -3.49 -4.05
N SER A 108 -8.86 -4.71 -4.37
CA SER A 108 -9.15 -5.14 -5.74
C SER A 108 -10.28 -4.33 -6.39
N CYS A 109 -11.32 -3.98 -5.64
CA CYS A 109 -12.38 -3.08 -6.12
C CYS A 109 -11.84 -1.67 -6.42
N VAL A 110 -10.95 -1.14 -5.58
CA VAL A 110 -10.30 0.15 -5.82
C VAL A 110 -9.44 0.13 -7.08
N GLU A 111 -8.62 -0.91 -7.27
CA GLU A 111 -7.83 -1.08 -8.50
C GLU A 111 -8.74 -1.02 -9.74
N ARG A 112 -9.82 -1.82 -9.74
CA ARG A 112 -10.75 -1.91 -10.86
C ARG A 112 -11.39 -0.56 -11.20
N VAL A 113 -11.81 0.20 -10.21
CA VAL A 113 -12.43 1.50 -10.45
C VAL A 113 -11.41 2.53 -10.93
N MET A 114 -10.17 2.47 -10.45
CA MET A 114 -9.12 3.44 -10.79
C MET A 114 -8.41 3.16 -12.12
N ILE A 115 -8.38 1.90 -12.60
CA ILE A 115 -7.62 1.52 -13.80
C ILE A 115 -8.01 2.32 -15.05
N ILE A 116 -9.27 2.77 -15.12
CA ILE A 116 -9.82 3.56 -16.23
C ILE A 116 -9.05 4.88 -16.41
N THR A 117 -8.47 5.43 -15.33
CA THR A 117 -7.74 6.71 -15.35
C THR A 117 -6.22 6.55 -15.30
N ASP A 118 -5.69 5.32 -15.42
CA ASP A 118 -4.23 5.11 -15.33
C ASP A 118 -3.44 5.63 -16.52
N CYS A 119 -4.10 5.86 -17.66
CA CYS A 119 -3.51 6.52 -18.82
C CYS A 119 -3.39 8.03 -18.63
N GLU A 120 -4.08 8.61 -17.66
CA GLU A 120 -4.06 10.04 -17.39
C GLU A 120 -2.80 10.42 -16.59
N PRO A 121 -2.17 11.57 -16.87
CA PRO A 121 -1.05 12.05 -16.08
C PRO A 121 -1.51 12.35 -14.64
N ARG A 122 -0.77 11.83 -13.66
CA ARG A 122 -1.00 12.14 -12.23
C ARG A 122 -0.34 13.47 -11.88
N LEU A 123 -1.03 14.29 -11.11
CA LEU A 123 -0.51 15.59 -10.67
C LEU A 123 0.56 15.40 -9.59
N GLY A 124 1.71 16.06 -9.73
CA GLY A 124 2.79 16.03 -8.74
C GLY A 124 3.85 14.95 -8.97
N PRO A 125 4.87 14.87 -8.09
CA PRO A 125 5.97 13.94 -8.27
C PRO A 125 5.55 12.49 -8.04
N ASN A 126 6.33 11.56 -8.60
CA ASN A 126 6.16 10.13 -8.32
C ASN A 126 6.30 9.87 -6.82
N VAL A 127 5.42 9.01 -6.31
CA VAL A 127 5.42 8.64 -4.89
C VAL A 127 6.58 7.69 -4.60
N THR A 128 7.25 7.91 -3.47
CA THR A 128 8.43 7.15 -3.04
C THR A 128 8.15 6.37 -1.76
N LEU A 129 8.94 5.35 -1.46
CA LEU A 129 8.76 4.58 -0.23
C LEU A 129 9.04 5.40 1.02
N ASP A 130 10.00 6.33 0.99
CA ASP A 130 10.23 7.27 2.09
C ASP A 130 8.96 8.09 2.36
N GLU A 131 8.31 8.61 1.31
CA GLU A 131 7.07 9.36 1.44
C GLU A 131 5.93 8.48 1.99
N ILE A 132 5.77 7.25 1.49
CA ILE A 132 4.78 6.29 2.01
C ILE A 132 5.04 6.02 3.49
N ASP A 133 6.28 5.72 3.86
CA ASP A 133 6.67 5.40 5.24
C ASP A 133 6.37 6.55 6.20
N GLU A 134 6.65 7.78 5.79
CA GLU A 134 6.34 9.00 6.53
C GLU A 134 4.83 9.24 6.68
N ILE A 135 4.05 9.02 5.62
CA ILE A 135 2.58 9.14 5.66
C ILE A 135 2.00 8.08 6.61
N LEU A 136 2.50 6.84 6.55
CA LEU A 136 2.07 5.77 7.46
C LEU A 136 2.41 6.10 8.91
N ASP A 137 3.60 6.64 9.20
CA ASP A 137 3.98 7.11 10.54
C ASP A 137 3.01 8.18 11.05
N GLN A 138 2.69 9.19 10.22
CA GLN A 138 1.77 10.27 10.60
C GLN A 138 0.33 9.78 10.84
N ILE A 139 -0.17 8.89 9.99
CA ILE A 139 -1.51 8.29 10.17
C ILE A 139 -1.54 7.49 11.48
N ALA A 140 -0.54 6.63 11.69
CA ALA A 140 -0.47 5.78 12.88
C ALA A 140 -0.32 6.61 14.17
N ALA A 141 0.44 7.71 14.15
CA ALA A 141 0.59 8.58 15.31
C ALA A 141 -0.74 9.19 15.79
N SER A 142 -1.76 9.27 14.92
CA SER A 142 -3.10 9.73 15.29
C SER A 142 -3.95 8.68 16.02
N SER A 143 -3.49 7.42 16.09
CA SER A 143 -4.17 6.35 16.82
C SER A 143 -3.70 6.29 18.28
N PRO A 144 -4.63 6.15 19.25
CA PRO A 144 -4.25 5.95 20.65
C PRO A 144 -3.48 4.64 20.87
N PHE A 145 -3.65 3.64 20.02
CA PHE A 145 -3.05 2.30 20.15
C PHE A 145 -1.65 2.17 19.56
N SER A 146 -1.18 3.19 18.83
CA SER A 146 0.21 3.21 18.34
C SER A 146 1.21 3.40 19.47
N SER A 147 2.47 3.00 19.23
CA SER A 147 3.53 3.13 20.23
C SER A 147 3.78 4.60 20.63
N VAL A 148 4.16 4.83 21.88
CA VAL A 148 4.47 6.18 22.40
C VAL A 148 5.67 6.77 21.65
N ALA A 149 6.74 5.98 21.47
CA ALA A 149 7.94 6.41 20.75
C ALA A 149 7.66 6.87 19.32
N LEU A 150 6.74 6.21 18.60
CA LEU A 150 6.30 6.65 17.27
C LEU A 150 5.62 8.03 17.33
N LYS A 151 4.68 8.21 18.27
CA LYS A 151 3.95 9.47 18.42
C LYS A 151 4.89 10.63 18.77
N GLU A 152 5.84 10.40 19.68
CA GLU A 152 6.85 11.39 20.06
C GLU A 152 7.75 11.75 18.88
N ARG A 153 8.25 10.76 18.13
CA ARG A 153 9.06 10.98 16.93
C ARG A 153 8.32 11.83 15.89
N VAL A 154 7.06 11.49 15.61
CA VAL A 154 6.21 12.25 14.65
C VAL A 154 5.97 13.67 15.18
N LYS A 155 5.66 13.82 16.46
CA LYS A 155 5.46 15.14 17.08
C LYS A 155 6.72 16.00 17.01
N GLN A 156 7.89 15.44 17.28
CA GLN A 156 9.17 16.15 17.18
C GLN A 156 9.47 16.60 15.75
N LYS A 157 9.17 15.76 14.75
CA LYS A 157 9.48 16.05 13.34
C LYS A 157 8.53 17.06 12.70
N TYR A 158 7.22 16.96 12.97
CA TYR A 158 6.19 17.75 12.27
C TYR A 158 5.53 18.81 13.15
N GLY A 159 5.73 18.79 14.47
CA GLY A 159 5.14 19.72 15.44
C GLY A 159 3.64 19.47 15.67
N GLN A 160 2.83 19.75 14.65
CA GLN A 160 1.38 19.55 14.65
C GLN A 160 0.99 18.43 13.68
N PRO A 161 0.13 17.48 14.07
CA PRO A 161 -0.28 16.39 13.21
C PRO A 161 -1.16 16.91 12.06
N ILE A 162 -0.73 16.68 10.82
CA ILE A 162 -1.58 16.90 9.65
C ILE A 162 -2.78 15.94 9.76
N ARG A 163 -3.99 16.44 9.45
CA ARG A 163 -5.19 15.61 9.45
C ARG A 163 -4.99 14.40 8.52
N ARG A 164 -5.18 13.20 9.07
CA ARG A 164 -5.03 11.91 8.35
C ARG A 164 -5.78 11.89 7.00
N ASP A 165 -6.97 12.48 6.96
CA ASP A 165 -7.81 12.56 5.75
C ASP A 165 -7.13 13.36 4.63
N ASN A 166 -6.42 14.44 4.97
CA ASN A 166 -5.74 15.28 3.99
C ASN A 166 -4.50 14.56 3.41
N LEU A 167 -3.76 13.84 4.26
CA LEU A 167 -2.61 13.04 3.83
C LEU A 167 -3.04 11.95 2.84
N LEU A 168 -4.06 11.17 3.22
CA LEU A 168 -4.56 10.09 2.37
C LEU A 168 -5.22 10.61 1.10
N LEU A 169 -5.99 11.70 1.17
CA LEU A 169 -6.59 12.32 -0.01
C LEU A 169 -5.53 12.81 -1.00
N GLY A 170 -4.48 13.48 -0.50
CA GLY A 170 -3.35 13.93 -1.32
C GLY A 170 -2.60 12.77 -1.96
N LEU A 171 -2.36 11.71 -1.19
CA LEU A 171 -1.71 10.50 -1.69
C LEU A 171 -2.54 9.79 -2.76
N PHE A 172 -3.82 9.49 -2.49
CA PHE A 172 -4.68 8.75 -3.42
C PHE A 172 -4.96 9.50 -4.74
N ARG A 173 -4.80 10.82 -4.79
CA ARG A 173 -4.85 11.59 -6.05
C ARG A 173 -3.64 11.36 -6.95
N ARG A 174 -2.50 10.99 -6.36
CA ARG A 174 -1.22 10.79 -7.04
C ARG A 174 -0.99 9.34 -7.46
N LEU A 175 -1.59 8.39 -6.74
CA LEU A 175 -1.42 6.97 -7.00
C LEU A 175 -2.18 6.50 -8.25
N ARG A 176 -1.57 5.57 -8.98
CA ARG A 176 -2.23 4.75 -9.99
C ARG A 176 -3.03 3.62 -9.36
N SER A 177 -3.86 2.94 -10.14
CA SER A 177 -4.76 1.88 -9.67
C SER A 177 -4.03 0.79 -8.86
N SER A 178 -2.94 0.26 -9.41
CA SER A 178 -2.16 -0.79 -8.77
C SER A 178 -1.45 -0.31 -7.50
N GLU A 179 -0.98 0.94 -7.48
CA GLU A 179 -0.35 1.53 -6.30
C GLU A 179 -1.39 1.77 -5.18
N ALA A 180 -2.58 2.24 -5.54
CA ALA A 180 -3.68 2.43 -4.60
C ALA A 180 -4.13 1.10 -3.96
N LYS A 181 -4.19 0.03 -4.74
CA LYS A 181 -4.42 -1.34 -4.23
C LYS A 181 -3.41 -1.71 -3.16
N TRP A 182 -2.12 -1.60 -3.47
CA TRP A 182 -1.07 -1.99 -2.52
C TRP A 182 -1.00 -1.06 -1.31
N MET A 183 -1.29 0.23 -1.47
CA MET A 183 -1.42 1.16 -0.35
C MET A 183 -2.55 0.76 0.61
N ILE A 184 -3.71 0.35 0.08
CA ILE A 184 -4.81 -0.15 0.92
C ILE A 184 -4.38 -1.42 1.66
N ARG A 185 -3.71 -2.35 0.99
CA ARG A 185 -3.20 -3.58 1.64
C ARG A 185 -2.14 -3.30 2.70
N MET A 186 -1.30 -2.28 2.51
CA MET A 186 -0.37 -1.79 3.54
C MET A 186 -1.11 -1.24 4.77
N LEU A 187 -2.15 -0.42 4.56
CA LEU A 187 -2.98 0.13 5.66
C LEU A 187 -3.75 -0.96 6.41
N SER A 188 -4.12 -2.03 5.71
CA SER A 188 -4.71 -3.23 6.32
C SER A 188 -3.66 -4.18 6.92
N LYS A 189 -2.36 -3.91 6.73
CA LYS A 189 -1.24 -4.80 7.07
C LYS A 189 -1.43 -6.25 6.61
N ASN A 190 -2.02 -6.40 5.42
CA ASN A 190 -2.40 -7.70 4.91
C ASN A 190 -2.03 -7.81 3.43
N TYR A 191 -0.82 -8.30 3.17
CA TYR A 191 -0.45 -8.80 1.85
C TYR A 191 -0.90 -10.25 1.63
N THR A 192 -1.16 -10.97 2.72
CA THR A 192 -1.43 -12.41 2.78
C THR A 192 -2.78 -12.79 2.17
N GLN A 193 -3.81 -11.93 2.23
CA GLN A 193 -5.08 -12.16 1.52
C GLN A 193 -4.92 -12.23 -0.01
N SER A 194 -3.77 -11.79 -0.55
CA SER A 194 -3.44 -11.92 -1.98
C SER A 194 -2.30 -12.90 -2.30
N MET A 195 -1.62 -13.44 -1.30
CA MET A 195 -0.35 -14.14 -1.51
C MET A 195 -0.13 -15.38 -0.66
N LEU A 196 -1.05 -15.72 0.27
CA LEU A 196 -0.94 -16.78 1.29
C LEU A 196 0.46 -17.42 1.36
N LEU A 197 1.41 -16.64 1.87
CA LEU A 197 2.63 -17.16 2.47
C LEU A 197 2.20 -17.81 3.79
N SER A 198 1.61 -19.00 3.69
CA SER A 198 1.56 -19.93 4.81
C SER A 198 2.99 -20.41 5.05
N THR A 199 3.71 -19.65 5.88
CA THR A 199 4.75 -20.26 6.70
C THR A 199 4.02 -20.82 7.92
N SER A 200 3.85 -22.14 7.91
CA SER A 200 3.59 -22.96 9.09
C SER A 200 4.79 -23.87 9.25
#